data_AF-A0A2V7VJ51-F1
#
_entry.id   AF-A0A2V7VJ51-F1
#
_cell.length_a   1.000
_cell.length_b   1.000
_cell.length_c   1.000
_cell.angle_alpha   90.00
_cell.angle_beta   90.00
_cell.angle_gamma   90.00
#
_symmetry.space_group_name_H-M   'P 1'
#
loop_
_entity.id
_entity.type
_entity.pdbx_description
1 polymer ?
#
loop_
_entity_poly.entity_id
_entity_poly.type
_entity_poly.pdbx_seq_one_letter_code
_entity_poly.pdbx_strand_id
1 'polypeptide(L)'
;ISTAYELINQVVDTRFSPESWNVYLFHFSDGENGDSRDTERCMEILRDDLLPKLNLFCFGQVRSSYGGGRFKTDVEEAFPGETKIVTCEIRDKDEIYDAIKRFLGKGL
;
A
#
# COMPACT_ATOMS: atom_id res chain seq x y z
N ILE A 1 11.00 -4.99 -0.82
CA ILE A 1 9.79 -4.25 -1.28
C ILE A 1 10.10 -2.80 -1.65
N SER A 2 11.02 -2.13 -0.92
CA SER A 2 11.31 -0.69 -1.10
C SER A 2 11.63 -0.26 -2.53
N THR A 3 12.36 -1.08 -3.30
CA THR A 3 12.69 -0.82 -4.71
C THR A 3 11.46 -0.64 -5.60
N ALA A 4 10.35 -1.31 -5.30
CA ALA A 4 9.09 -1.08 -6.01
C ALA A 4 8.50 0.30 -5.69
N TYR A 5 8.62 0.76 -4.44
CA TYR A 5 8.11 2.06 -4.01
C TYR A 5 8.94 3.19 -4.63
N GLU A 6 10.26 3.02 -4.72
CA GLU A 6 11.15 3.95 -5.44
C GLU A 6 10.77 4.07 -6.91
N LEU A 7 10.51 2.94 -7.57
CA LEU A 7 10.06 2.93 -8.98
C LEU A 7 8.68 3.59 -9.13
N ILE A 8 7.73 3.29 -8.26
CA ILE A 8 6.41 3.92 -8.28
C ILE A 8 6.54 5.43 -8.11
N ASN A 9 7.38 5.88 -7.17
CA ASN A 9 7.65 7.28 -6.94
C ASN A 9 8.13 7.99 -8.21
N GLN A 10 9.13 7.40 -8.88
CA GLN A 10 9.65 7.88 -10.15
C GLN A 10 8.59 7.90 -11.26
N VAL A 11 7.74 6.87 -11.35
CA VAL A 11 6.67 6.80 -12.34
C VAL A 11 5.63 7.87 -12.11
N VAL A 12 5.23 8.12 -10.87
CA VAL A 12 4.28 9.18 -10.52
C VAL A 12 4.84 10.54 -10.90
N ASP A 13 6.09 10.84 -10.53
CA ASP A 13 6.71 12.14 -10.84
C ASP A 13 6.87 12.39 -12.34
N THR A 14 7.13 11.34 -13.12
CA THR A 14 7.44 11.50 -14.55
C THR A 14 6.21 11.39 -15.45
N ARG A 15 5.15 10.69 -15.03
CA ARG A 15 4.01 10.37 -15.90
C ARG A 15 2.65 10.79 -15.36
N PHE A 16 2.51 10.95 -14.05
CA PHE A 16 1.22 11.16 -13.40
C PHE A 16 1.29 12.32 -12.41
N SER A 17 1.47 13.55 -12.93
CA SER A 17 1.45 14.76 -12.10
C SER A 17 0.16 14.81 -11.27
N PRO A 18 0.23 14.94 -9.93
CA PRO A 18 -0.94 14.99 -9.06
C PRO A 18 -1.88 16.18 -9.35
N GLU A 19 -1.41 17.22 -10.03
CA GLU A 19 -2.24 18.36 -10.44
C GLU A 19 -3.21 18.00 -11.59
N SER A 20 -2.91 16.93 -12.33
CA SER A 20 -3.68 16.51 -13.51
C SER A 20 -4.34 15.15 -13.34
N TRP A 21 -3.97 14.38 -12.32
CA TRP A 21 -4.40 12.99 -12.14
C TRP A 21 -4.79 12.70 -10.70
N ASN A 22 -5.85 11.92 -10.52
CA ASN A 22 -6.07 11.22 -9.26
C ASN A 22 -5.27 9.91 -9.28
N VAL A 23 -4.36 9.74 -8.32
CA VAL A 23 -3.44 8.59 -8.27
C VAL A 23 -3.82 7.67 -7.11
N TYR A 24 -4.06 6.40 -7.42
CA TYR A 24 -4.45 5.36 -6.47
C TYR A 24 -3.45 4.21 -6.57
N LEU A 25 -2.81 3.86 -5.45
CA LEU A 25 -1.85 2.77 -5.40
C LEU A 25 -2.47 1.56 -4.70
N PHE A 26 -2.52 0.43 -5.41
CA PHE A 26 -2.97 -0.86 -4.87
C PHE A 26 -1.79 -1.83 -4.81
N HIS A 27 -1.41 -2.22 -3.61
CA HIS A 27 -0.34 -3.17 -3.36
C HIS A 27 -0.94 -4.43 -2.74
N PHE A 28 -0.87 -5.53 -3.48
CA PHE A 28 -1.23 -6.87 -3.01
C PHE A 28 0.04 -7.69 -2.80
N SER A 29 0.22 -8.23 -1.61
CA SER A 29 1.40 -9.03 -1.24
C SER A 29 1.08 -9.90 -0.03
N ASP A 30 1.83 -10.98 0.19
CA ASP A 30 1.79 -11.72 1.45
C ASP A 30 2.39 -10.95 2.64
N GLY A 31 3.00 -9.79 2.36
CA GLY A 31 3.58 -8.88 3.33
C GLY A 31 4.88 -9.39 3.93
N GLU A 32 5.49 -10.41 3.34
CA GLU A 32 6.81 -10.88 3.74
C GLU A 32 7.89 -9.92 3.21
N ASN A 33 8.66 -9.35 4.14
CA ASN A 33 9.82 -8.53 3.81
C ASN A 33 10.96 -8.96 4.73
N GLY A 34 11.98 -9.61 4.14
CA GLY A 34 13.05 -10.26 4.90
C GLY A 34 14.04 -9.31 5.59
N ASP A 35 14.04 -8.02 5.24
CA ASP A 35 14.92 -7.00 5.84
C ASP A 35 14.08 -5.90 6.49
N SER A 36 14.22 -5.72 7.81
CA SER A 36 13.50 -4.67 8.55
C SER A 36 13.87 -3.27 8.06
N ARG A 37 15.10 -3.05 7.60
CA ARG A 37 15.52 -1.76 7.02
C ARG A 37 14.82 -1.50 5.69
N ASP A 38 14.50 -2.55 4.93
CA ASP A 38 13.71 -2.39 3.71
C ASP A 38 12.28 -1.97 4.04
N THR A 39 11.69 -2.52 5.12
CA THR A 39 10.37 -2.10 5.60
C THR A 39 10.38 -0.64 6.07
N GLU A 40 11.36 -0.24 6.88
CA GLU A 40 11.52 1.15 7.31
C GLU A 40 11.62 2.09 6.11
N ARG A 41 12.43 1.71 5.11
CA ARG A 41 12.57 2.45 3.86
C ARG A 41 11.26 2.57 3.09
N CYS A 42 10.43 1.53 3.06
CA CYS A 42 9.10 1.60 2.46
C CYS A 42 8.22 2.64 3.16
N MET A 43 8.26 2.71 4.49
CA MET A 43 7.47 3.67 5.27
C MET A 43 7.95 5.10 5.06
N GLU A 44 9.26 5.32 4.94
CA GLU A 44 9.84 6.62 4.58
C GLU A 44 9.34 7.08 3.21
N ILE A 45 9.52 6.28 2.16
CA ILE A 45 9.09 6.64 0.80
C ILE A 45 7.57 6.84 0.75
N LEU A 46 6.81 6.00 1.45
CA LEU A 46 5.37 6.15 1.50
C LEU A 46 4.97 7.48 2.16
N ARG A 47 5.60 7.83 3.29
CA ARG A 47 5.31 9.05 4.05
C ARG A 47 5.71 10.32 3.30
N ASP A 48 6.96 10.38 2.89
CA ASP A 48 7.60 11.63 2.50
C ASP A 48 7.39 11.90 1.01
N ASP A 49 7.31 10.85 0.19
CA ASP A 49 7.19 10.99 -1.25
C ASP A 49 5.78 10.64 -1.76
N LEU A 50 5.25 9.46 -1.45
CA LEU A 50 4.04 8.96 -2.13
C LEU A 50 2.74 9.56 -1.57
N LEU A 51 2.49 9.54 -0.26
CA LEU A 51 1.23 10.02 0.32
C LEU A 51 0.85 11.47 -0.04
N PRO A 52 1.79 12.42 -0.20
CA PRO A 52 1.48 13.75 -0.72
C PRO A 52 0.91 13.73 -2.14
N LYS A 53 1.34 12.77 -2.96
CA LYS A 53 1.00 12.65 -4.40
C LYS A 53 -0.16 11.70 -4.68
N LEU A 54 -0.46 10.80 -3.74
CA LEU A 54 -1.55 9.84 -3.85
C LEU A 54 -2.86 10.40 -3.26
N ASN A 55 -3.97 10.03 -3.89
CA ASN A 55 -5.31 10.17 -3.33
C ASN A 55 -5.60 9.03 -2.35
N LEU A 56 -5.09 7.83 -2.64
CA LEU A 56 -5.30 6.64 -1.82
C LEU A 56 -4.14 5.65 -1.97
N PHE A 57 -3.74 5.07 -0.86
CA PHE A 57 -2.88 3.91 -0.78
C PHE A 57 -3.66 2.74 -0.18
N CYS A 58 -3.62 1.59 -0.86
CA CYS A 58 -4.32 0.38 -0.48
C CYS A 58 -3.34 -0.79 -0.36
N PHE A 59 -3.28 -1.41 0.81
CA PHE A 59 -2.50 -2.63 1.03
C PHE A 59 -3.41 -3.81 1.32
N GLY A 60 -3.40 -4.80 0.43
CA GLY A 60 -4.12 -6.06 0.58
C GLY A 60 -3.16 -7.19 0.94
N GLN A 61 -3.19 -7.63 2.19
CA GLN A 61 -2.35 -8.73 2.64
C GLN A 61 -2.96 -10.08 2.25
N VAL A 62 -2.32 -10.77 1.29
CA VAL A 62 -2.73 -12.09 0.84
C VAL A 62 -2.17 -13.15 1.77
N ARG A 63 -3.02 -13.95 2.39
CA ARG A 63 -2.57 -14.97 3.33
C ARG A 63 -1.81 -16.07 2.60
N SER A 64 -0.56 -16.32 2.98
CA SER A 64 0.21 -17.47 2.48
C SER A 64 -0.01 -18.71 3.35
N SER A 65 0.27 -19.89 2.79
CA SER A 65 0.24 -21.18 3.50
C SER A 65 1.18 -21.26 4.71
N TYR A 66 2.22 -20.41 4.74
CA TYR A 66 3.26 -20.39 5.77
C TYR A 66 3.07 -19.27 6.81
N GLY A 67 1.93 -18.57 6.76
CA GLY A 67 1.69 -17.35 7.54
C GLY A 67 1.81 -16.09 6.68
N GLY A 68 1.25 -14.99 7.16
CA GLY A 68 1.43 -13.67 6.53
C GLY A 68 2.64 -12.96 7.12
N GLY A 69 3.33 -12.15 6.32
CA GLY A 69 4.37 -11.28 6.84
C GLY A 69 3.81 -10.10 7.63
N ARG A 70 4.68 -9.20 8.11
CA ARG A 70 4.31 -8.15 9.05
C ARG A 70 3.88 -6.82 8.40
N PHE A 71 4.08 -6.71 7.08
CA PHE A 71 4.00 -5.41 6.39
C PHE A 71 2.66 -4.67 6.61
N LYS A 72 1.52 -5.38 6.69
CA LYS A 72 0.24 -4.75 7.00
C LYS A 72 0.26 -4.03 8.36
N THR A 73 0.73 -4.73 9.39
CA THR A 73 0.84 -4.20 10.75
C THR A 73 1.82 -3.02 10.77
N ASP A 74 2.96 -3.14 10.08
CA ASP A 74 3.95 -2.07 10.00
C ASP A 74 3.37 -0.80 9.36
N VAL A 75 2.54 -0.94 8.31
CA VAL A 75 1.79 0.20 7.72
C VAL A 75 0.80 0.79 8.72
N GLU A 76 0.01 -0.03 9.41
CA GLU A 76 -1.00 0.45 10.37
C GLU A 76 -0.37 1.18 11.57
N GLU A 77 0.77 0.70 12.06
CA GLU A 77 1.53 1.30 13.15
C GLU A 77 2.26 2.58 12.71
N ALA A 78 2.80 2.62 11.49
CA ALA A 78 3.51 3.79 10.96
C ALA A 78 2.59 4.96 10.61
N PHE A 79 1.29 4.69 10.36
CA PHE A 79 0.32 5.68 9.89
C PHE A 79 -1.03 5.61 10.63
N PRO A 80 -1.05 5.77 11.96
CA PRO A 80 -2.26 5.64 12.75
C PRO A 80 -3.26 6.74 12.38
N GLY A 81 -4.45 6.34 11.93
CA GLY A 81 -5.52 7.26 11.57
C GLY A 81 -5.35 8.00 10.24
N GLU A 82 -4.34 7.65 9.44
CA GLU A 82 -4.17 8.24 8.11
C GLU A 82 -5.34 7.86 7.20
N THR A 83 -6.08 8.89 6.75
CA THR A 83 -7.31 8.72 5.97
C THR A 83 -7.07 8.20 4.57
N LYS A 84 -5.89 8.50 3.99
CA LYS A 84 -5.47 8.05 2.66
C LYS A 84 -4.98 6.61 2.63
N ILE A 85 -4.88 5.94 3.78
CA ILE A 85 -4.44 4.55 3.86
C ILE A 85 -5.63 3.64 4.14
N VAL A 86 -5.73 2.56 3.37
CA VAL A 86 -6.68 1.48 3.60
C VAL A 86 -5.95 0.15 3.54
N THR A 87 -6.11 -0.66 4.56
CA THR A 87 -5.54 -2.01 4.63
C THR A 87 -6.67 -3.05 4.66
N CYS A 88 -6.39 -4.25 4.14
CA CYS A 88 -7.23 -5.42 4.31
C CYS A 88 -6.39 -6.70 4.36
N GLU A 89 -6.99 -7.76 4.90
CA GLU A 89 -6.48 -9.13 4.78
C GLU A 89 -7.32 -9.84 3.71
N ILE A 90 -6.70 -10.72 2.93
CA ILE A 90 -7.31 -11.51 1.85
C ILE A 90 -6.91 -12.97 2.09
N ARG A 91 -7.86 -13.78 2.57
CA ARG A 91 -7.62 -15.16 2.98
C ARG A 91 -7.76 -16.15 1.84
N ASP A 92 -8.63 -15.84 0.89
CA ASP A 92 -8.90 -16.64 -0.28
C ASP A 92 -9.33 -15.77 -1.47
N LYS A 93 -9.56 -16.43 -2.62
CA LYS A 93 -9.94 -15.78 -3.87
C LYS A 93 -11.30 -15.06 -3.79
N ASP A 94 -12.20 -15.51 -2.92
CA ASP A 94 -13.56 -14.97 -2.83
C ASP A 94 -13.53 -13.62 -2.09
N GLU A 95 -12.59 -13.45 -1.14
CA GLU A 95 -12.35 -12.18 -0.44
C GLU A 95 -11.69 -11.08 -1.31
N ILE A 96 -11.18 -11.39 -2.51
CA ILE A 96 -10.58 -10.38 -3.41
C ILE A 96 -11.61 -9.31 -3.79
N TYR A 97 -12.84 -9.71 -4.06
CA TYR A 97 -13.89 -8.78 -4.46
C TYR A 97 -14.27 -7.84 -3.31
N ASP A 98 -14.30 -8.36 -2.08
CA ASP A 98 -14.59 -7.57 -0.89
C ASP A 98 -13.42 -6.63 -0.53
N ALA A 99 -12.18 -7.03 -0.78
CA ALA A 99 -11.01 -6.17 -0.66
C ALA A 99 -11.08 -4.97 -1.62
N ILE A 100 -11.40 -5.21 -2.89
CA ILE A 100 -11.56 -4.13 -3.89
C ILE A 100 -12.70 -3.20 -3.49
N LYS A 101 -13.85 -3.73 -3.06
CA LYS A 101 -14.97 -2.92 -2.54
C LYS A 101 -14.55 -2.07 -1.35
N ARG A 102 -13.77 -2.62 -0.42
CA ARG A 102 -13.27 -1.88 0.74
C ARG A 102 -12.35 -0.74 0.32
N PHE A 103 -11.47 -0.98 -0.64
CA PHE A 103 -10.55 0.03 -1.15
C PHE A 103 -11.29 1.16 -1.88
N LEU A 104 -12.25 0.81 -2.75
CA LEU A 104 -13.00 1.80 -3.54
C LEU A 104 -14.15 2.45 -2.74
N GLY A 105 -14.62 1.83 -1.67
CA GLY A 105 -15.73 2.31 -0.84
C GLY A 105 -15.40 3.55 -0.02
N LYS A 106 -14.13 3.90 0.16
CA LYS A 106 -13.72 5.20 0.73
C LYS A 106 -13.93 6.38 -0.23
N GLY A 107 -14.18 6.12 -1.51
CA GLY A 107 -14.46 7.13 -2.54
C GLY A 107 -15.94 7.47 -2.71
N LEU A 108 -16.85 6.90 -1.91
CA LEU A 108 -18.29 7.19 -1.87
C LEU A 108 -18.65 8.03 -0.63
#